data_AF-A0A954ZVU7-F1
#
_entry.id   AF-A0A954ZVU7-F1
#
_cell.length_a   1.000
_cell.length_b   1.000
_cell.length_c   1.000
_cell.angle_alpha   90.00
_cell.angle_beta   90.00
_cell.angle_gamma   90.00
#
_symmetry.space_group_name_H-M   'P 1'
#
loop_
_entity.id
_entity.type
_entity.pdbx_description
1 polymer ?
#
loop_
_entity_poly.entity_id
_entity_poly.type
_entity_poly.pdbx_seq_one_letter_code
_entity_poly.pdbx_strand_id
1 'polypeptide(L)'
;MSKKKELLPMPSLGGRPEHCLSCGYPLEGLPAPGACPECGLEFYGGLTMLQIAGVAKRGPGPAWRKPVWVVLFIGTFLWIQSAALLWMMGVFWISLLLFVSLVAGLTAMGVTARQGSVGSEYFAITCAGFGRIPVGGKARITEFVRWGEGTPAVRIERVGKYWAKIRLVRKVPDAKPEVLLDAGFRCPAEDLQVVEQLIVRLISGEGLEDRDSIPGYEKSVLMASDVRYHQGA
;
A
#
# COMPACT_ATOMS: atom_id res chain seq x y z
N MET A 1 -12.90 11.52 21.84
CA MET A 1 -13.47 11.38 20.49
C MET A 1 -12.98 10.09 19.86
N SER A 2 -13.82 9.06 19.83
CA SER A 2 -13.49 7.78 19.19
C SER A 2 -13.57 7.99 17.68
N LYS A 3 -12.43 8.04 16.98
CA LYS A 3 -12.40 7.98 15.52
C LYS A 3 -13.15 6.71 15.12
N LYS A 4 -14.34 6.87 14.53
CA LYS A 4 -15.07 5.79 13.87
C LYS A 4 -14.02 5.09 13.00
N LYS A 5 -13.72 3.81 13.27
CA LYS A 5 -12.82 3.05 12.41
C LYS A 5 -13.50 3.01 11.06
N GLU A 6 -13.14 3.93 10.17
CA GLU A 6 -13.60 3.94 8.80
C GLU A 6 -13.19 2.59 8.23
N LEU A 7 -14.21 1.76 8.04
CA LEU A 7 -14.02 0.48 7.39
C LEU A 7 -13.51 0.78 5.99
N LEU A 8 -12.42 0.12 5.59
CA LEU A 8 -11.92 0.24 4.22
C LEU A 8 -13.06 -0.08 3.23
N PRO A 9 -13.20 0.73 2.16
CA PRO A 9 -14.18 0.44 1.13
C PRO A 9 -13.83 -0.88 0.46
N MET A 10 -14.85 -1.57 -0.02
CA MET A 10 -14.67 -2.79 -0.81
C MET A 10 -14.03 -2.42 -2.17
N PRO A 11 -13.36 -3.37 -2.84
CA PRO A 11 -12.95 -3.21 -4.22
C PRO A 11 -14.10 -2.69 -5.06
N SER A 12 -13.83 -1.76 -5.96
CA SER A 12 -14.84 -1.21 -6.85
C SER A 12 -14.23 -0.91 -8.20
N LEU A 13 -14.97 -1.17 -9.27
CA LEU A 13 -14.60 -0.70 -10.59
C LEU A 13 -14.89 0.80 -10.67
N GLY A 14 -13.82 1.58 -10.69
CA GLY A 14 -13.87 3.01 -10.96
C GLY A 14 -14.00 3.29 -12.44
N GLY A 15 -14.52 4.48 -12.75
CA GLY A 15 -14.50 5.05 -14.08
C GLY A 15 -13.09 5.44 -14.53
N ARG A 16 -13.05 6.29 -15.56
CA ARG A 16 -11.81 6.90 -16.04
C ARG A 16 -11.13 7.68 -14.89
N PRO A 17 -9.81 7.55 -14.70
CA PRO A 17 -9.11 8.36 -13.72
C PRO A 17 -9.14 9.84 -14.15
N GLU A 18 -9.45 10.73 -13.20
CA GLU A 18 -9.44 12.19 -13.42
C GLU A 18 -8.03 12.71 -13.75
N HIS A 19 -6.99 12.00 -13.29
CA HIS A 19 -5.59 12.36 -13.47
C HIS A 19 -4.80 11.17 -14.02
N CYS A 20 -3.80 11.43 -14.85
CA CYS A 20 -2.93 10.42 -15.42
C CYS A 20 -2.21 9.65 -14.31
N LEU A 21 -2.24 8.31 -14.38
CA LEU A 21 -1.66 7.51 -13.32
C LEU A 21 -0.14 7.62 -13.19
N SER A 22 0.55 8.00 -14.28
CA SER A 22 2.01 8.11 -14.31
C SER A 22 2.51 9.51 -13.90
N CYS A 23 2.01 10.56 -14.57
CA CYS A 23 2.53 11.93 -14.39
C CYS A 23 1.61 12.86 -13.60
N GLY A 24 0.37 12.45 -13.29
CA GLY A 24 -0.61 13.30 -12.60
C GLY A 24 -1.26 14.38 -13.46
N TYR A 25 -1.06 14.40 -14.79
CA TYR A 25 -1.72 15.34 -15.69
C TYR A 25 -3.25 15.16 -15.66
N PRO A 26 -4.07 16.24 -15.55
CA PRO A 26 -5.52 16.12 -15.55
C PRO A 26 -6.04 15.60 -16.90
N LEU A 27 -6.83 14.54 -16.87
CA LEU A 27 -7.38 13.88 -18.07
C LEU A 27 -8.79 14.37 -18.42
N GLU A 28 -9.32 15.34 -17.67
CA GLU A 28 -10.62 15.94 -17.94
C GLU A 28 -10.64 16.61 -19.33
N GLY A 29 -11.73 16.40 -20.08
CA GLY A 29 -11.93 16.99 -21.41
C GLY A 29 -11.20 16.30 -22.58
N LEU A 30 -10.27 15.37 -22.32
CA LEU A 30 -9.64 14.60 -23.41
C LEU A 30 -10.59 13.49 -23.90
N PRO A 31 -10.66 13.17 -25.20
CA PRO A 31 -11.44 12.03 -25.69
C PRO A 31 -10.84 10.72 -25.16
N ALA A 32 -11.69 9.71 -24.93
CA ALA A 32 -11.27 8.37 -24.55
C ALA A 32 -11.80 7.36 -25.59
N PRO A 33 -11.03 6.33 -26.00
CA PRO A 33 -9.64 6.03 -25.60
C PRO A 33 -8.61 7.06 -26.13
N GLY A 34 -7.49 7.21 -25.42
CA GLY A 34 -6.42 8.17 -25.79
C GLY A 34 -5.11 7.94 -25.04
N ALA A 35 -4.13 8.82 -25.27
CA ALA A 35 -2.85 8.81 -24.56
C ALA A 35 -2.63 10.13 -23.82
N CYS A 36 -1.95 10.07 -22.68
CA CYS A 36 -1.61 11.26 -21.92
C CYS A 36 -0.63 12.14 -22.73
N PRO A 37 -0.91 13.44 -22.92
CA PRO A 37 -0.06 14.30 -23.75
C PRO A 37 1.34 14.53 -23.15
N GLU A 38 1.49 14.40 -21.84
CA GLU A 38 2.77 14.62 -21.15
C GLU A 38 3.68 13.39 -21.17
N CYS A 39 3.12 12.20 -20.88
CA CYS A 39 3.91 10.98 -20.66
C CYS A 39 3.63 9.85 -21.65
N GLY A 40 2.66 10.04 -22.57
CA GLY A 40 2.26 9.03 -23.54
C GLY A 40 1.55 7.81 -22.95
N LEU A 41 1.20 7.81 -21.65
CA LEU A 41 0.50 6.69 -21.03
C LEU A 41 -0.91 6.55 -21.64
N GLU A 42 -1.18 5.40 -22.22
CA GLU A 42 -2.49 5.06 -22.76
C GLU A 42 -3.53 4.93 -21.64
N PHE A 43 -4.71 5.49 -21.89
CA PHE A 43 -5.90 5.31 -21.08
C PHE A 43 -7.07 4.93 -21.99
N TYR A 44 -7.73 3.82 -21.68
CA TYR A 44 -8.85 3.35 -22.47
C TYR A 44 -10.16 4.05 -22.04
N GLY A 45 -11.04 4.31 -23.01
CA GLY A 45 -12.38 4.81 -22.76
C GLY A 45 -13.30 3.67 -22.35
N GLY A 46 -14.19 3.90 -21.38
CA GLY A 46 -15.23 2.92 -21.05
C GLY A 46 -15.02 2.10 -19.78
N LEU A 47 -14.28 2.62 -18.80
CA LEU A 47 -13.92 1.93 -17.54
C LEU A 47 -12.79 0.93 -17.81
N THR A 48 -11.79 0.78 -16.95
CA THR A 48 -11.97 0.03 -15.71
C THR A 48 -10.70 0.11 -14.88
N MET A 49 -10.59 1.18 -14.10
CA MET A 49 -9.64 1.15 -13.01
C MET A 49 -10.25 0.30 -11.89
N LEU A 50 -9.65 -0.84 -11.56
CA LEU A 50 -10.01 -1.52 -10.32
C LEU A 50 -9.37 -0.75 -9.17
N GLN A 51 -10.22 -0.17 -8.33
CA GLN A 51 -9.79 0.50 -7.11
C GLN A 51 -9.89 -0.46 -5.94
N ILE A 52 -8.79 -0.65 -5.22
CA ILE A 52 -8.74 -1.48 -4.02
C ILE A 52 -8.19 -0.64 -2.89
N ALA A 53 -8.99 -0.40 -1.84
CA ALA A 53 -8.45 0.17 -0.62
C ALA A 53 -7.82 -0.93 0.24
N GLY A 54 -6.58 -0.72 0.64
CA GLY A 54 -5.88 -1.69 1.46
C GLY A 54 -4.76 -1.07 2.30
N VAL A 55 -4.02 -1.95 2.94
CA VAL A 55 -2.86 -1.62 3.77
C VAL A 55 -1.68 -2.34 3.15
N ALA A 56 -0.78 -1.55 2.54
CA ALA A 56 0.47 -2.09 2.02
C ALA A 56 1.24 -2.76 3.16
N LYS A 57 1.76 -3.96 2.90
CA LYS A 57 2.68 -4.62 3.81
C LYS A 57 3.91 -3.73 3.93
N ARG A 58 4.30 -3.42 5.16
CA ARG A 58 5.55 -2.71 5.41
C ARG A 58 6.68 -3.48 4.74
N GLY A 59 7.41 -2.79 3.86
CA GLY A 59 8.72 -3.26 3.43
C GLY A 59 9.58 -3.58 4.65
N PRO A 60 10.55 -4.49 4.53
CA PRO A 60 11.50 -4.72 5.60
C PRO A 60 12.09 -3.36 5.99
N GLY A 61 11.88 -2.95 7.24
CA GLY A 61 12.48 -1.71 7.74
C GLY A 61 14.01 -1.76 7.57
N PRO A 62 14.69 -0.61 7.64
CA PRO A 62 16.13 -0.55 7.45
C PRO A 62 16.85 -1.63 8.26
N ALA A 63 17.72 -2.40 7.62
CA ALA A 63 18.39 -3.54 8.26
C ALA A 63 19.14 -3.14 9.54
N TRP A 64 19.66 -1.89 9.60
CA TRP A 64 20.35 -1.30 10.75
C TRP A 64 19.47 -1.14 12.00
N ARG A 65 18.13 -1.19 11.88
CA ARG A 65 17.25 -1.10 13.06
C ARG A 65 17.42 -2.29 14.00
N LYS A 66 17.66 -3.49 13.47
CA LYS A 66 17.85 -4.71 14.28
C LYS A 66 19.06 -4.60 15.21
N PRO A 67 20.28 -4.29 14.73
CA PRO A 67 21.44 -4.15 15.62
C PRO A 67 21.29 -2.99 16.61
N VAL A 68 20.64 -1.88 16.24
CA VAL A 68 20.43 -0.78 17.21
C VAL A 68 19.52 -1.20 18.37
N TRP A 69 18.48 -2.00 18.12
CA TRP A 69 17.68 -2.57 19.21
C TRP A 69 18.52 -3.47 20.13
N VAL A 70 19.38 -4.30 19.57
CA VAL A 70 20.28 -5.16 20.35
C VAL A 70 21.22 -4.32 21.22
N VAL A 71 21.82 -3.26 20.66
CA VAL A 71 22.69 -2.33 21.39
C VAL A 71 21.92 -1.62 22.51
N LEU A 72 20.70 -1.14 22.25
CA LEU A 72 19.87 -0.49 23.27
C LEU A 72 19.48 -1.46 24.40
N PHE A 73 19.14 -2.71 24.08
CA PHE A 73 18.83 -3.73 25.08
C PHE A 73 20.04 -4.07 25.95
N ILE A 74 21.20 -4.34 25.32
CA ILE A 74 22.45 -4.63 26.05
C ILE A 74 22.86 -3.43 26.90
N GLY A 75 22.82 -2.22 26.34
CA GLY A 75 23.15 -0.98 27.05
C GLY A 75 22.25 -0.73 28.26
N THR A 76 20.94 -0.97 28.11
CA THR A 76 19.98 -0.87 29.22
C THR A 76 20.27 -1.89 30.31
N PHE A 77 20.54 -3.14 29.93
CA PHE A 77 20.88 -4.20 30.88
C PHE A 77 22.17 -3.90 31.66
N LEU A 78 23.24 -3.52 30.97
CA LEU A 78 24.51 -3.14 31.60
C LEU A 78 24.38 -1.90 32.50
N TRP A 79 23.55 -0.92 32.09
CA TRP A 79 23.27 0.25 32.92
C TRP A 79 22.55 -0.15 34.22
N ILE A 80 21.55 -1.03 34.17
CA ILE A 80 20.84 -1.51 35.38
C ILE A 80 21.81 -2.17 36.36
N GLN A 81 22.71 -3.04 35.86
CA GLN A 81 23.68 -3.74 36.72
C GLN A 81 24.72 -2.80 37.34
N SER A 82 25.14 -1.77 36.61
CA SER A 82 26.17 -0.82 37.07
C SER A 82 25.61 0.37 37.85
N ALA A 83 24.31 0.67 37.74
CA ALA A 83 23.69 1.85 38.35
C ALA A 83 23.90 1.90 39.87
N ALA A 84 23.65 0.79 40.58
CA ALA A 84 23.82 0.73 42.04
C ALA A 84 25.27 1.01 42.45
N LEU A 85 26.25 0.44 41.74
CA LEU A 85 27.68 0.68 41.98
C LEU A 85 28.06 2.15 41.73
N LEU A 86 27.61 2.73 40.61
CA LEU A 86 27.87 4.13 40.28
C LEU A 86 27.28 5.09 41.33
N TRP A 87 26.12 4.74 41.90
CA TRP A 87 25.49 5.49 42.98
C TRP A 87 26.29 5.40 44.28
N MET A 88 26.75 4.21 44.66
CA MET A 88 27.59 4.04 45.87
C MET A 88 28.91 4.82 45.76
N MET A 89 29.49 4.92 44.56
CA MET A 89 30.72 5.69 44.31
C MET A 89 30.49 7.21 44.26
N GLY A 90 29.27 7.70 44.43
CA GLY A 90 28.93 9.13 44.34
C GLY A 90 28.96 9.70 42.93
N VAL A 91 29.11 8.86 41.89
CA VAL A 91 29.19 9.29 40.48
C VAL A 91 27.83 9.21 39.80
N PHE A 92 26.79 9.66 40.49
CA PHE A 92 25.39 9.50 40.06
C PHE A 92 25.07 10.28 38.77
N TRP A 93 25.78 11.38 38.48
CA TRP A 93 25.58 12.16 37.25
C TRP A 93 25.88 11.36 35.97
N ILE A 94 26.89 10.49 35.98
CA ILE A 94 27.19 9.62 34.82
C ILE A 94 26.04 8.64 34.61
N SER A 95 25.53 8.04 35.68
CA SER A 95 24.37 7.14 35.63
C SER A 95 23.14 7.85 35.06
N LEU A 96 22.89 9.12 35.45
CA LEU A 96 21.80 9.94 34.94
C LEU A 96 21.96 10.24 33.45
N LEU A 97 23.15 10.64 32.98
CA LEU A 97 23.40 10.93 31.57
C LEU A 97 23.21 9.69 30.68
N LEU A 98 23.67 8.53 31.14
CA LEU A 98 23.46 7.26 30.44
C LEU A 98 21.97 6.91 30.35
N PHE A 99 21.21 7.10 31.44
CA PHE A 99 19.78 6.89 31.46
C PHE A 99 19.05 7.79 30.47
N VAL A 100 19.33 9.09 30.50
CA VAL A 100 18.74 10.07 29.56
C VAL A 100 19.07 9.71 28.12
N SER A 101 20.32 9.32 27.84
CA SER A 101 20.75 8.88 26.51
C SER A 101 19.99 7.63 26.02
N LEU A 102 19.81 6.62 26.88
CA LEU A 102 19.03 5.41 26.56
C LEU A 102 17.55 5.73 26.29
N VAL A 103 16.93 6.56 27.14
CA VAL A 103 15.53 7.00 26.95
C VAL A 103 15.37 7.81 25.66
N ALA A 104 16.31 8.70 25.36
CA ALA A 104 16.33 9.46 24.12
C ALA A 104 16.47 8.52 22.90
N GLY A 105 17.37 7.54 22.96
CA GLY A 105 17.55 6.52 21.92
C GLY A 105 16.29 5.69 21.68
N LEU A 106 15.62 5.22 22.75
CA LEU A 106 14.36 4.49 22.68
C LEU A 106 13.23 5.35 22.10
N THR A 107 13.16 6.62 22.49
CA THR A 107 12.15 7.56 22.01
C THR A 107 12.35 7.88 20.53
N ALA A 108 13.58 8.19 20.12
CA ALA A 108 13.95 8.42 18.72
C ALA A 108 13.64 7.19 17.84
N MET A 109 13.92 5.99 18.35
CA MET A 109 13.53 4.74 17.68
C MET A 109 12.02 4.56 17.58
N GLY A 110 11.27 4.86 18.65
CA GLY A 110 9.81 4.78 18.64
C GLY A 110 9.17 5.74 17.63
N VAL A 111 9.67 6.97 17.54
CA VAL A 111 9.20 7.99 16.60
C VAL A 111 9.51 7.58 15.15
N THR A 112 10.75 7.19 14.87
CA THR A 112 11.15 6.74 13.52
C THR A 112 10.51 5.40 13.13
N ALA A 113 10.17 4.54 14.08
CA ALA A 113 9.45 3.29 13.84
C ALA A 113 8.02 3.53 13.33
N ARG A 114 7.37 4.62 13.77
CA ARG A 114 6.03 5.01 13.33
C ARG A 114 6.01 5.67 11.95
N GLN A 115 7.14 6.21 11.50
CA GLN A 115 7.23 7.00 10.27
C GLN A 115 7.09 6.18 8.97
N GLY A 116 6.95 4.85 9.07
CA GLY A 116 6.50 3.99 7.97
C GLY A 116 5.04 3.57 8.09
N SER A 117 4.16 4.42 8.66
CA SER A 117 2.70 4.18 8.72
C SER A 117 2.20 3.99 7.28
N VAL A 118 1.65 2.83 6.89
CA VAL A 118 0.41 2.23 7.43
C VAL A 118 -0.74 3.24 7.41
N GLY A 119 -0.69 4.19 6.47
CA GLY A 119 -1.92 4.74 5.94
C GLY A 119 -2.65 3.63 5.19
N SER A 120 -3.97 3.66 5.21
CA SER A 120 -4.70 3.01 4.14
C SER A 120 -4.30 3.69 2.82
N GLU A 121 -4.15 2.88 1.79
CA GLU A 121 -3.81 3.32 0.44
C GLU A 121 -4.88 2.79 -0.52
N TYR A 122 -5.23 3.59 -1.51
CA TYR A 122 -5.93 3.13 -2.69
C TYR A 122 -4.92 2.62 -3.71
N PHE A 123 -5.20 1.43 -4.20
CA PHE A 123 -4.48 0.75 -5.25
C PHE A 123 -5.30 0.86 -6.52
N ALA A 124 -4.72 1.52 -7.53
CA ALA A 124 -5.29 1.72 -8.84
C ALA A 124 -4.71 0.69 -9.80
N ILE A 125 -5.47 -0.33 -10.19
CA ILE A 125 -5.02 -1.35 -11.15
C ILE A 125 -5.69 -1.06 -12.49
N THR A 126 -4.89 -0.93 -13.55
CA THR A 126 -5.35 -0.64 -14.92
C THR A 126 -4.63 -1.55 -15.92
N CYS A 127 -5.01 -1.50 -17.19
CA CYS A 127 -4.31 -2.23 -18.26
C CYS A 127 -2.90 -1.70 -18.56
N ALA A 128 -2.56 -0.49 -18.14
CA ALA A 128 -1.25 0.09 -18.39
C ALA A 128 -0.26 -0.12 -17.23
N GLY A 129 -0.77 -0.30 -16.02
CA GLY A 129 0.04 -0.39 -14.82
C GLY A 129 -0.77 -0.35 -13.53
N PHE A 130 -0.04 -0.23 -12.43
CA PHE A 130 -0.57 -0.10 -11.08
C PHE A 130 -0.07 1.18 -10.42
N GLY A 131 -0.98 1.93 -9.78
CA GLY A 131 -0.68 3.14 -9.03
C GLY A 131 -1.07 3.07 -7.56
N ARG A 132 -0.34 3.80 -6.71
CA ARG A 132 -0.62 3.95 -5.27
C ARG A 132 -1.06 5.37 -4.95
N ILE A 133 -2.14 5.49 -4.18
CA ILE A 133 -2.73 6.77 -3.79
C ILE A 133 -2.99 6.75 -2.28
N PRO A 134 -2.39 7.65 -1.48
CA PRO A 134 -2.62 7.68 -0.04
C PRO A 134 -4.06 8.12 0.28
N VAL A 135 -4.73 7.43 1.21
CA VAL A 135 -6.07 7.82 1.67
C VAL A 135 -5.98 9.13 2.46
N GLY A 136 -6.75 10.15 2.06
CA GLY A 136 -6.83 11.44 2.74
C GLY A 136 -5.75 12.46 2.39
N GLY A 137 -4.89 12.18 1.40
CA GLY A 137 -3.99 13.18 0.81
C GLY A 137 -4.63 13.88 -0.40
N LYS A 138 -4.04 14.99 -0.86
CA LYS A 138 -4.26 15.44 -2.25
C LYS A 138 -3.96 14.24 -3.13
N ALA A 139 -4.84 13.90 -4.08
CA ALA A 139 -4.82 12.71 -4.93
C ALA A 139 -3.61 12.67 -5.89
N ARG A 140 -2.41 12.80 -5.32
CA ARG A 140 -1.13 12.66 -5.99
C ARG A 140 -0.70 11.23 -5.82
N ILE A 141 -0.43 10.64 -6.96
CA ILE A 141 0.03 9.27 -7.05
C ILE A 141 1.44 9.25 -6.51
N THR A 142 1.69 8.39 -5.54
CA THR A 142 2.99 8.30 -4.89
C THR A 142 3.96 7.46 -5.72
N GLU A 143 3.42 6.48 -6.44
CA GLU A 143 4.19 5.51 -7.19
C GLU A 143 3.31 4.92 -8.30
N PHE A 144 3.84 4.85 -9.51
CA PHE A 144 3.22 4.16 -10.64
C PHE A 144 4.19 3.15 -11.22
N VAL A 145 3.76 1.90 -11.30
CA VAL A 145 4.51 0.80 -11.89
C VAL A 145 3.83 0.40 -13.18
N ARG A 146 4.49 0.68 -14.31
CA ARG A 146 4.03 0.22 -15.62
C ARG A 146 4.15 -1.30 -15.70
N TRP A 147 3.20 -1.94 -16.39
CA TRP A 147 3.38 -3.33 -16.81
C TRP A 147 4.51 -3.37 -17.86
N GLY A 148 5.64 -3.94 -17.49
CA GLY A 148 6.78 -4.14 -18.38
C GLY A 148 6.74 -5.52 -19.04
N GLU A 149 7.88 -5.92 -19.61
CA GLU A 149 8.06 -7.30 -20.08
C GLU A 149 7.97 -8.27 -18.89
N GLY A 150 7.00 -9.18 -18.97
CA GLY A 150 6.69 -10.14 -17.91
C GLY A 150 5.42 -9.77 -17.15
N THR A 151 4.32 -10.43 -17.53
CA THR A 151 3.03 -10.39 -16.85
C THR A 151 3.22 -10.77 -15.38
N PRO A 152 2.95 -9.86 -14.42
CA PRO A 152 3.08 -10.18 -13.01
C PRO A 152 2.08 -11.28 -12.64
N ALA A 153 2.54 -12.27 -11.89
CA ALA A 153 1.69 -13.29 -11.31
C ALA A 153 0.89 -12.69 -10.16
N VAL A 154 -0.43 -12.85 -10.22
CA VAL A 154 -1.36 -12.46 -9.17
C VAL A 154 -1.51 -13.62 -8.18
N ARG A 155 -1.44 -13.33 -6.88
CA ARG A 155 -1.81 -14.27 -5.84
C ARG A 155 -2.70 -13.57 -4.83
N ILE A 156 -3.91 -14.10 -4.62
CA ILE A 156 -4.81 -13.61 -3.59
C ILE A 156 -4.97 -14.70 -2.53
N GLU A 157 -4.55 -14.39 -1.30
CA GLU A 157 -4.63 -15.29 -0.16
C GLU A 157 -5.71 -14.80 0.80
N ARG A 158 -6.66 -15.67 1.17
CA ARG A 158 -7.66 -15.35 2.19
C ARG A 158 -7.00 -15.32 3.58
N VAL A 159 -7.18 -14.23 4.31
CA VAL A 159 -6.65 -14.04 5.68
C VAL A 159 -7.77 -14.17 6.72
N GLY A 160 -9.01 -13.82 6.37
CA GLY A 160 -10.16 -13.91 7.28
C GLY A 160 -11.50 -13.93 6.55
N LYS A 161 -12.59 -13.59 7.24
CA LYS A 161 -13.95 -13.55 6.65
C LYS A 161 -14.12 -12.41 5.63
N TYR A 162 -13.51 -11.26 5.90
CA TYR A 162 -13.62 -10.04 5.07
C TYR A 162 -12.25 -9.49 4.67
N TRP A 163 -11.17 -10.26 4.88
CA TRP A 163 -9.81 -9.81 4.63
C TRP A 163 -9.10 -10.80 3.73
N ALA A 164 -8.45 -10.25 2.73
CA ALA A 164 -7.58 -10.97 1.83
C ALA A 164 -6.28 -10.21 1.65
N LYS A 165 -5.29 -10.90 1.10
CA LYS A 165 -3.98 -10.38 0.85
C LYS A 165 -3.68 -10.57 -0.62
N ILE A 166 -3.42 -9.47 -1.32
CA ILE A 166 -2.96 -9.50 -2.69
C ILE A 166 -1.45 -9.42 -2.73
N ARG A 167 -0.85 -10.26 -3.57
CA ARG A 167 0.57 -10.19 -3.91
C ARG A 167 0.74 -10.23 -5.43
N LEU A 168 1.34 -9.19 -5.98
CA LEU A 168 1.75 -9.11 -7.38
C LEU A 168 3.25 -9.39 -7.44
N VAL A 169 3.64 -10.44 -8.15
CA VAL A 169 5.03 -10.88 -8.26
C VAL A 169 5.46 -10.90 -9.71
N ARG A 170 6.47 -10.11 -10.06
CA ARG A 170 7.13 -10.18 -11.36
C ARG A 170 8.27 -11.20 -11.29
N LYS A 171 8.24 -12.17 -12.20
CA LYS A 171 9.36 -13.10 -12.39
C LYS A 171 10.39 -12.40 -13.27
N VAL A 172 11.60 -12.22 -12.74
CA VAL A 172 12.74 -11.72 -13.50
C VAL A 172 13.64 -12.93 -13.80
N PRO A 173 14.03 -13.17 -15.06
CA PRO A 173 14.98 -14.23 -15.39
C PRO A 173 16.26 -14.08 -14.55
N ASP A 174 16.74 -15.19 -13.98
CA ASP A 174 17.99 -15.26 -13.21
C ASP A 174 18.09 -14.39 -11.94
N ALA A 175 17.01 -13.70 -11.55
CA ALA A 175 16.97 -12.88 -10.34
C ALA A 175 15.87 -13.33 -9.37
N LYS A 176 15.96 -12.84 -8.13
CA LYS A 176 14.93 -13.06 -7.12
C LYS A 176 13.62 -12.44 -7.60
N PRO A 177 12.46 -13.13 -7.46
CA PRO A 177 11.17 -12.57 -7.84
C PRO A 177 10.94 -11.22 -7.18
N GLU A 178 10.59 -10.22 -7.99
CA GLU A 178 10.30 -8.87 -7.57
C GLU A 178 8.85 -8.79 -7.11
N VAL A 179 8.63 -8.34 -5.87
CA VAL A 179 7.28 -8.16 -5.33
C VAL A 179 6.86 -6.72 -5.59
N LEU A 180 6.00 -6.52 -6.59
CA LEU A 180 5.51 -5.19 -6.97
C LEU A 180 4.47 -4.66 -5.98
N LEU A 181 3.63 -5.55 -5.45
CA LEU A 181 2.61 -5.23 -4.47
C LEU A 181 2.47 -6.38 -3.49
N ASP A 182 2.43 -6.08 -2.19
CA ASP A 182 2.02 -7.00 -1.13
C ASP A 182 1.13 -6.18 -0.19
N ALA A 183 -0.18 -6.38 -0.25
CA ALA A 183 -1.13 -5.56 0.50
C ALA A 183 -2.30 -6.39 1.03
N GLY A 184 -2.77 -6.05 2.23
CA GLY A 184 -4.04 -6.56 2.76
C GLY A 184 -5.18 -5.67 2.35
N PHE A 185 -6.29 -6.22 1.86
CA PHE A 185 -7.49 -5.47 1.48
C PHE A 185 -8.75 -6.16 1.97
N ARG A 186 -9.83 -5.40 2.04
CA ARG A 186 -11.12 -5.91 2.50
C ARG A 186 -11.87 -6.54 1.34
N CYS A 187 -12.16 -7.83 1.39
CA CYS A 187 -12.95 -8.52 0.38
C CYS A 187 -13.67 -9.72 1.01
N PRO A 188 -15.00 -9.84 0.85
CA PRO A 188 -15.71 -11.06 1.19
C PRO A 188 -15.14 -12.26 0.42
N ALA A 189 -15.21 -13.44 1.03
CA ALA A 189 -14.68 -14.66 0.41
C ALA A 189 -15.36 -15.01 -0.91
N GLU A 190 -16.64 -14.65 -1.05
CA GLU A 190 -17.47 -14.87 -2.24
C GLU A 190 -16.98 -14.05 -3.45
N ASP A 191 -16.41 -12.86 -3.21
CA ASP A 191 -15.96 -11.94 -4.25
C ASP A 191 -14.49 -12.14 -4.66
N LEU A 192 -13.73 -12.97 -3.93
CA LEU A 192 -12.28 -13.11 -4.15
C LEU A 192 -11.93 -13.59 -5.55
N GLN A 193 -12.68 -14.57 -6.05
CA GLN A 193 -12.43 -15.13 -7.38
C GLN A 193 -12.73 -14.12 -8.48
N VAL A 194 -13.78 -13.32 -8.31
CA VAL A 194 -14.14 -12.24 -9.25
C VAL A 194 -13.06 -11.16 -9.27
N VAL A 195 -12.59 -10.73 -8.09
CA VAL A 195 -11.50 -9.75 -7.98
C VAL A 195 -10.21 -10.29 -8.58
N GLU A 196 -9.87 -11.57 -8.36
CA GLU A 196 -8.69 -12.19 -8.98
C GLU A 196 -8.78 -12.20 -10.50
N GLN A 197 -9.91 -12.63 -11.07
CA GLN A 197 -10.13 -12.65 -12.51
C GLN A 197 -10.07 -11.24 -13.12
N LEU A 198 -10.67 -10.24 -12.46
CA LEU A 198 -10.60 -8.85 -12.90
C LEU A 198 -9.15 -8.35 -12.96
N ILE A 199 -8.34 -8.64 -11.93
CA ILE A 199 -6.95 -8.22 -11.89
C ILE A 199 -6.14 -8.93 -12.98
N VAL A 200 -6.36 -10.23 -13.18
CA VAL A 200 -5.70 -10.99 -14.24
C VAL A 200 -6.04 -10.43 -15.62
N ARG A 201 -7.33 -10.17 -15.92
CA ARG A 201 -7.76 -9.57 -17.19
C ARG A 201 -7.12 -8.20 -17.43
N LEU A 202 -7.14 -7.34 -16.42
CA LEU A 202 -6.50 -6.02 -16.47
C LEU A 202 -5.00 -6.14 -16.76
N ILE A 203 -4.28 -7.03 -16.07
CA ILE A 203 -2.84 -7.21 -16.27
C ILE A 203 -2.54 -7.80 -17.67
N SER A 204 -3.42 -8.67 -18.19
CA SER A 204 -3.30 -9.23 -19.54
C SER A 204 -3.61 -8.22 -20.66
N GLY A 205 -4.14 -7.03 -20.33
CA GLY A 205 -4.59 -6.05 -21.30
C GLY A 205 -5.91 -6.41 -21.98
N GLU A 206 -6.64 -7.41 -21.46
CA GLU A 206 -7.99 -7.72 -21.91
C GLU A 206 -8.91 -6.59 -21.40
N GLY A 207 -9.36 -5.74 -22.31
CA GLY A 207 -10.32 -4.69 -22.01
C GLY A 207 -11.56 -5.28 -21.31
N LEU A 208 -12.08 -4.58 -20.31
CA LEU A 208 -13.29 -4.98 -19.58
C LEU A 208 -14.56 -4.44 -20.27
N GLU A 209 -14.55 -4.35 -21.61
CA GLU A 209 -15.67 -3.83 -22.41
C GLU A 209 -16.93 -4.69 -22.23
N ASP A 210 -16.75 -5.99 -22.03
CA ASP A 210 -17.84 -6.93 -21.73
C ASP A 210 -17.85 -7.27 -20.23
N ARG A 211 -18.38 -6.35 -19.42
CA ARG A 211 -18.56 -6.57 -17.97
C ARG A 211 -19.49 -7.74 -17.67
N ASP A 212 -20.47 -7.94 -18.53
CA ASP A 212 -21.52 -8.95 -18.37
C ASP A 212 -20.96 -10.36 -18.62
N SER A 213 -19.83 -10.48 -19.32
CA SER A 213 -19.08 -11.73 -19.48
C SER A 213 -18.45 -12.28 -18.20
N ILE A 214 -18.40 -11.52 -17.09
CA ILE A 214 -17.74 -11.95 -15.86
C ILE A 214 -18.75 -12.69 -14.96
N PRO A 215 -18.63 -14.03 -14.82
CA PRO A 215 -19.61 -14.78 -14.04
C PRO A 215 -19.61 -14.34 -12.58
N GLY A 216 -20.79 -13.98 -12.07
CA GLY A 216 -20.97 -13.57 -10.67
C GLY A 216 -20.76 -12.07 -10.41
N TYR A 217 -20.40 -11.28 -11.42
CA TYR A 217 -20.24 -9.84 -11.28
C TYR A 217 -21.52 -9.15 -10.79
N GLU A 218 -22.69 -9.51 -11.35
CA GLU A 218 -24.00 -8.96 -10.96
C GLU A 218 -24.37 -9.17 -9.48
N LYS A 219 -23.88 -10.26 -8.85
CA LYS A 219 -24.19 -10.59 -7.45
C LYS A 219 -23.19 -10.02 -6.46
N SER A 220 -21.97 -9.75 -6.92
CA SER A 220 -20.91 -9.19 -6.08
C SER A 220 -21.23 -7.75 -5.70
N VAL A 221 -20.86 -7.34 -4.48
CA VAL A 221 -21.06 -5.98 -3.94
C VAL A 221 -20.17 -4.94 -4.66
N LEU A 222 -19.60 -5.30 -5.81
CA LEU A 222 -18.97 -4.41 -6.79
C LEU A 222 -19.98 -3.49 -7.50
N MET A 223 -21.22 -3.39 -7.00
CA MET A 223 -22.17 -2.38 -7.44
C MET A 223 -21.49 -1.02 -7.37
N ALA A 224 -21.40 -0.38 -8.54
CA ALA A 224 -20.82 0.93 -8.75
C ALA A 224 -21.39 1.89 -7.71
N SER A 225 -20.67 2.02 -6.60
CA SER A 225 -20.90 3.14 -5.72
C SER A 225 -20.47 4.33 -6.56
N ASP A 226 -21.39 5.27 -6.77
CA ASP A 226 -21.12 6.64 -7.22
C ASP A 226 -20.25 7.33 -6.15
N VAL A 227 -19.11 6.75 -5.81
CA VAL A 227 -18.02 7.41 -5.10
C VAL A 227 -17.41 8.31 -6.15
N ARG A 228 -18.13 9.39 -6.48
CA ARG A 228 -17.49 10.60 -6.97
C ARG A 228 -16.45 10.91 -5.91
N TYR A 229 -15.19 10.94 -6.31
CA TYR A 229 -14.15 11.48 -5.47
C TYR A 229 -14.56 12.91 -5.16
N HIS A 230 -15.19 13.14 -4.00
CA HIS A 230 -15.19 14.45 -3.41
C HIS A 230 -13.76 14.68 -2.95
N GLN A 231 -12.93 15.12 -3.91
CA GLN A 231 -11.71 15.81 -3.58
C GLN A 231 -12.12 16.93 -2.65
N GLY A 232 -11.76 16.82 -1.37
CA GLY A 232 -11.92 17.94 -0.44
C GLY A 232 -11.14 19.10 -1.02
N ALA A 233 -11.87 20.10 -1.52
CA ALA A 233 -11.33 21.41 -1.90
C ALA A 233 -10.71 22.08 -0.67
#